data_AF-A0A5C7W0H0-F1
#
_entry.id   AF-A0A5C7W0H0-F1
#
_cell.length_a   1.000
_cell.length_b   1.000
_cell.length_c   1.000
_cell.angle_alpha   90.00
_cell.angle_beta   90.00
_cell.angle_gamma   90.00
#
_symmetry.space_group_name_H-M   'P 1'
#
loop_
_entity.id
_entity.type
_entity.pdbx_description
1 polymer ?
#
loop_
_entity_poly.entity_id
_entity_poly.type
_entity_poly.pdbx_seq_one_letter_code
_entity_poly.pdbx_strand_id
1 'polypeptide(L)' 'WHDLAAGRLVPVLEAFNTGELEPIHAVYLGRPDHVPARTRAVLDFLQAHVDLRRAEQPLP' A
#
# COMPACT_ATOMS: atom_id res chain seq x y z
N TRP A 1 6.02 8.11 -0.94
CA TRP A 1 7.42 8.12 -1.40
C TRP A 1 7.86 9.43 -2.04
N HIS A 2 7.00 10.15 -2.77
CA HIS A 2 7.41 11.38 -3.48
C HIS A 2 8.09 12.40 -2.54
N ASP A 3 7.55 12.67 -1.36
CA ASP A 3 8.12 13.68 -0.45
C ASP A 3 9.51 13.29 0.11
N LEU A 4 9.72 12.00 0.40
CA LEU A 4 11.02 11.45 0.79
C LEU A 4 12.03 11.59 -0.35
N ALA A 5 11.65 11.21 -1.57
CA ALA A 5 12.49 11.36 -2.76
C ALA A 5 12.79 12.83 -3.11
N ALA A 6 11.86 13.74 -2.81
CA ALA A 6 12.03 15.18 -3.00
C ALA A 6 12.77 15.87 -1.85
N GLY A 7 13.21 15.13 -0.82
CA GLY A 7 13.90 15.68 0.36
C GLY A 7 13.03 16.57 1.25
N ARG A 8 11.71 16.57 1.04
CA ARG A 8 10.75 17.30 1.90
C ARG A 8 10.52 16.59 3.22
N LEU A 9 10.68 15.27 3.23
CA LEU A 9 10.71 14.45 4.43
C LEU A 9 12.09 13.82 4.57
N VAL A 10 12.59 13.75 5.80
CA VAL A 10 13.85 13.09 6.15
C VAL A 10 13.54 11.95 7.11
N PRO A 11 13.92 10.70 6.79
CA PRO A 11 13.75 9.58 7.70
C PRO A 11 14.66 9.73 8.92
N VAL A 12 14.16 9.33 10.09
CA VAL A 12 14.86 9.48 11.37
C VAL A 12 14.87 8.15 12.11
N LEU A 13 15.95 7.89 12.85
CA LEU A 13 16.13 6.65 13.63
C LEU A 13 16.03 5.36 12.78
N GLU A 14 16.43 5.39 11.51
CA GLU A 14 16.39 4.20 10.62
C GLU A 14 17.17 2.99 11.15
N ALA A 15 18.18 3.21 11.99
CA ALA A 15 18.90 2.13 12.68
C ALA A 15 18.00 1.30 13.64
N PHE A 16 16.84 1.83 14.02
CA PHE A 16 15.83 1.19 14.87
C PHE A 16 14.55 0.83 14.10
N ASN A 17 14.49 1.12 12.80
CA ASN A 17 13.36 0.75 11.96
C ASN A 17 13.42 -0.74 11.64
N THR A 18 12.36 -1.48 11.99
CA THR A 18 12.30 -2.92 11.78
C THR A 18 12.04 -3.32 10.33
N GLY A 19 11.61 -2.35 9.49
CA GLY A 19 11.22 -2.63 8.11
C GLY A 19 9.99 -3.52 7.98
N GLU A 20 9.23 -3.69 9.06
CA GLU A 20 8.02 -4.51 9.07
C GLU A 20 6.96 -3.90 8.17
N LEU A 21 6.29 -4.78 7.42
CA LEU A 21 5.22 -4.40 6.52
C LEU A 21 3.88 -4.85 7.09
N GLU A 22 2.93 -3.92 7.09
CA GLU A 22 1.57 -4.22 7.52
C GLU A 22 0.66 -4.52 6.31
N PRO A 23 -0.11 -5.62 6.34
CA PRO A 23 -1.00 -5.97 5.25
C PRO A 23 -2.19 -5.01 5.17
N ILE A 24 -2.42 -4.46 3.97
CA ILE A 24 -3.57 -3.59 3.68
C ILE A 24 -4.71 -4.43 3.11
N HIS A 25 -5.88 -4.34 3.73
CA HIS A 25 -7.07 -5.09 3.33
C HIS A 25 -8.16 -4.16 2.78
N ALA A 26 -8.77 -4.53 1.66
CA ALA A 26 -9.95 -3.86 1.14
C ALA A 26 -11.21 -4.49 1.74
N VAL A 27 -11.92 -3.75 2.58
CA VAL A 27 -13.15 -4.21 3.23
C VAL A 27 -14.37 -3.65 2.49
N TYR A 28 -15.34 -4.51 2.18
CA TYR A 28 -16.59 -4.13 1.54
C TYR A 28 -17.77 -4.89 2.16
N LEU A 29 -18.96 -4.29 2.05
CA LEU A 29 -20.20 -4.90 2.52
C LEU A 29 -20.77 -5.83 1.44
N GLY A 30 -21.08 -7.08 1.80
CA GLY A 30 -21.63 -8.07 0.89
C GLY A 30 -21.40 -9.49 1.38
N ARG A 31 -21.94 -10.48 0.67
CA ARG A 31 -21.59 -11.88 0.92
C ARG A 31 -20.27 -12.22 0.18
N PRO A 32 -19.41 -13.10 0.73
CA PRO A 32 -18.09 -13.40 0.15
C PRO A 32 -18.16 -13.93 -1.28
N ASP A 33 -19.26 -14.58 -1.63
CA ASP A 33 -19.54 -15.22 -2.91
C ASP A 33 -20.03 -14.24 -4.00
N HIS A 34 -20.43 -13.01 -3.64
CA HIS A 34 -21.04 -12.10 -4.60
C HIS A 34 -20.60 -10.63 -4.42
N VAL A 35 -19.51 -10.27 -5.09
CA VAL A 35 -19.01 -8.89 -5.16
C VAL A 35 -19.76 -8.12 -6.26
N PRO A 36 -20.43 -6.99 -5.96
CA PRO A 36 -21.04 -6.15 -6.98
C PRO A 36 -20.03 -5.73 -8.05
N ALA A 37 -20.45 -5.70 -9.32
CA ALA A 37 -19.56 -5.45 -10.46
C ALA A 37 -18.73 -4.16 -10.33
N ARG A 38 -19.34 -3.08 -9.79
CA ARG A 38 -18.63 -1.82 -9.55
C ARG A 38 -17.54 -1.96 -8.49
N THR A 39 -17.81 -2.67 -7.39
CA THR A 39 -16.82 -2.92 -6.34
C THR A 39 -15.67 -3.75 -6.90
N ARG A 40 -15.98 -4.81 -7.65
CA ARG A 40 -14.96 -5.63 -8.32
C ARG A 40 -14.07 -4.79 -9.25
N ALA A 41 -14.66 -3.94 -10.08
CA ALA A 41 -13.90 -3.08 -10.98
C ALA A 41 -12.92 -2.15 -10.24
N VAL A 42 -13.30 -1.63 -9.07
CA VAL A 42 -12.39 -0.80 -8.24
C VAL A 42 -11.30 -1.66 -7.62
N LEU A 43 -11.62 -2.84 -7.08
CA LEU A 43 -10.63 -3.75 -6.50
C LEU A 43 -9.60 -4.20 -7.54
N ASP A 44 -10.05 -4.56 -8.73
CA ASP A 44 -9.19 -4.94 -9.86
C ASP A 44 -8.30 -3.77 -10.28
N PHE A 45 -8.85 -2.55 -10.33
CA PHE A 45 -8.08 -1.35 -10.61
C PHE A 45 -7.00 -1.10 -9.54
N LEU A 46 -7.35 -1.20 -8.26
CA LEU A 46 -6.39 -1.03 -7.17
C LEU A 46 -5.30 -2.09 -7.22
N GLN A 47 -5.66 -3.36 -7.45
CA GLN A 47 -4.70 -4.45 -7.59
C GLN A 47 -3.72 -4.19 -8.74
N ALA A 48 -4.18 -3.64 -9.86
CA ALA A 48 -3.35 -3.38 -11.02
C ALA A 48 -2.43 -2.14 -10.88
N HIS A 49 -2.79 -1.15 -10.04
CA HIS A 49 -2.12 0.15 -10.00
C HIS A 49 -1.43 0.48 -8.68
N VAL A 50 -1.72 -0.23 -7.60
CA VAL A 50 -1.05 0.00 -6.30
C VAL A 50 0.29 -0.74 -6.29
N ASP A 51 1.38 0.04 -6.26
CA ASP A 51 2.73 -0.49 -6.15
C ASP A 51 3.19 -0.53 -4.68
N LEU A 52 2.98 -1.66 -4.01
CA LEU A 52 3.40 -1.88 -2.63
C LEU A 52 4.90 -2.19 -2.49
N ARG A 53 5.60 -2.49 -3.60
CA ARG A 53 7.05 -2.85 -3.57
C ARG A 53 7.94 -1.72 -3.08
N ARG A 54 7.46 -0.47 -3.13
CA ARG A 54 8.19 0.67 -2.55
C ARG A 54 8.27 0.63 -1.03
N ALA A 55 7.33 -0.05 -0.35
CA ALA A 55 7.43 -0.27 1.08
C ALA A 55 8.46 -1.37 1.39
N GLU A 56 8.63 -2.35 0.49
CA GLU A 56 9.60 -3.45 0.61
C GLU A 56 11.06 -3.01 0.41
N GLN A 57 11.29 -1.83 -0.19
CA GLN A 57 12.63 -1.32 -0.43
C GLN A 57 13.12 -0.50 0.78
N PRO A 58 14.27 -0.87 1.38
CA PRO A 58 14.88 -0.03 2.40
C PRO A 58 15.21 1.35 1.80
N LEU A 59 15.01 2.40 2.61
CA LEU A 59 15.38 3.77 2.25
C LEU A 59 16.89 3.83 1.93
N PRO A 60 17.31 4.56 0.88
CA PRO A 60 18.72 4.76 0.56
C PRO A 60 19.47 5.54 1.65
#